data_AF-A0A0M0HY22-F1
#
_entry.id   AF-A0A0M0HY22-F1
#
_cell.length_a   1.000
_cell.length_b   1.000
_cell.length_c   1.000
_cell.angle_alpha   90.00
_cell.angle_beta   90.00
_cell.angle_gamma   90.00
#
_symmetry.space_group_name_H-M   'P 1'
#
loop_
_entity.id
_entity.type
_entity.pdbx_description
1 polymer ?
#
loop_
_entity_poly.entity_id
_entity_poly.type
_entity_poly.pdbx_seq_one_letter_code
_entity_poly.pdbx_strand_id
1 'polypeptide(L)'
;MIVNKTIGKFETNHFSLNTLDDSLFEVFETAEHEDSSYTLTKSVAVKITEDQLPKNFFTTHRYSHNKVEGTEVSYGVNIDSRRGLSIDINFAYSLHISRRRNEKGQQLIRDTVTTEFNKVNFLQAAKDALTGIMERNIQELNHEEEQQVHRFFENNAAKSAENLLIESDCQEWKFLKEQEEQLTATLAKLKDRQAVLRKEALRKSLKEDEREFPENIQKLFDDYLMNVPGIKQRRMFSY
;
A
#
# COMPACT_ATOMS: atom_id res chain seq x y z
N MET A 1 -1.33 17.76 -16.95
CA MET A 1 -1.41 16.65 -15.97
C MET A 1 -1.75 17.28 -14.62
N ILE A 2 -2.80 16.80 -13.95
CA ILE A 2 -3.34 17.49 -12.75
C ILE A 2 -2.66 16.99 -11.48
N VAL A 3 -2.33 15.71 -11.43
CA VAL A 3 -1.49 15.14 -10.37
C VAL A 3 -0.09 14.98 -10.93
N ASN A 4 0.90 15.66 -10.37
CA ASN A 4 2.29 15.47 -10.77
C ASN A 4 2.84 14.18 -10.17
N LYS A 5 3.71 13.52 -10.93
CA LYS A 5 4.50 12.38 -10.48
C LYS A 5 5.98 12.76 -10.55
N THR A 6 6.63 12.80 -9.40
CA THR A 6 8.08 13.01 -9.29
C THR A 6 8.74 11.68 -9.00
N ILE A 7 9.82 11.36 -9.71
CA ILE A 7 10.62 10.15 -9.48
C ILE A 7 11.81 10.54 -8.60
N GLY A 8 11.89 9.93 -7.44
CA GLY A 8 12.97 10.05 -6.47
C GLY A 8 14.10 9.04 -6.69
N LYS A 9 14.99 8.94 -5.70
CA LYS A 9 16.05 7.92 -5.70
C LYS A 9 15.44 6.53 -5.62
N PHE A 10 16.13 5.54 -6.20
CA PHE A 10 15.63 4.15 -6.25
C PHE A 10 14.28 4.03 -6.96
N GLU A 11 14.02 4.92 -7.91
CA GLU A 11 12.78 4.96 -8.70
C GLU A 11 11.51 5.13 -7.85
N THR A 12 11.63 5.70 -6.64
CA THR A 12 10.46 5.92 -5.78
C THR A 12 9.55 6.99 -6.37
N ASN A 13 8.25 6.79 -6.26
CA ASN A 13 7.27 7.72 -6.80
C ASN A 13 6.76 8.67 -5.71
N HIS A 14 6.64 9.94 -6.03
CA HIS A 14 5.95 10.91 -5.19
C HIS A 14 4.90 11.64 -6.00
N PHE A 15 3.68 11.68 -5.47
CA PHE A 15 2.54 12.32 -6.11
C PHE A 15 2.19 13.63 -5.40
N SER A 16 1.87 14.65 -6.18
CA SER A 16 1.40 15.95 -5.67
C SER A 16 0.33 16.56 -6.57
N LEU A 17 -0.50 17.44 -6.01
CA LEU A 17 -1.60 18.08 -6.73
C LEU A 17 -1.13 19.41 -7.33
N ASN A 18 -1.40 19.63 -8.62
CA ASN A 18 -1.31 20.96 -9.21
C ASN A 18 -2.56 21.77 -8.90
N THR A 19 -2.46 23.09 -8.98
CA THR A 19 -3.63 23.97 -8.91
C THR A 19 -4.69 23.54 -9.93
N LEU A 20 -5.94 23.40 -9.47
CA LEU A 20 -7.07 23.09 -10.33
C LEU A 20 -7.46 24.37 -11.08
N ASP A 21 -7.39 24.36 -12.40
CA ASP A 21 -7.80 25.49 -13.23
C ASP A 21 -9.31 25.63 -13.28
N ASP A 22 -9.81 26.87 -13.37
CA ASP A 22 -11.25 27.15 -13.51
C ASP A 22 -11.86 26.48 -14.75
N SER A 23 -11.06 26.32 -15.82
CA SER A 23 -11.49 25.70 -17.08
C SER A 23 -11.89 24.22 -16.95
N LEU A 24 -11.49 23.57 -15.85
CA LEU A 24 -11.88 22.19 -15.54
C LEU A 24 -13.32 22.11 -15.02
N PHE A 25 -13.97 23.22 -14.71
CA PHE A 25 -15.28 23.25 -14.07
C PHE A 25 -16.30 23.90 -14.98
N GLU A 26 -17.40 23.21 -15.22
CA GLU A 26 -18.58 23.75 -15.89
C GLU A 26 -19.71 23.90 -14.87
N VAL A 27 -20.01 25.15 -14.53
CA VAL A 27 -21.09 25.48 -13.61
C VAL A 27 -22.39 25.62 -14.39
N PHE A 28 -23.37 24.76 -14.10
CA PHE A 28 -24.68 24.80 -14.75
C PHE A 28 -25.61 25.85 -14.12
N GLU A 29 -26.71 26.12 -14.82
CA GLU A 29 -27.76 27.00 -14.32
C GLU A 29 -28.37 26.47 -13.01
N THR A 30 -28.85 27.40 -12.18
CA THR A 30 -29.57 27.04 -10.96
C THR A 30 -30.93 26.45 -11.34
N ALA A 31 -31.24 25.25 -10.85
CA ALA A 31 -32.57 24.66 -10.97
C ALA A 31 -33.37 24.92 -9.70
N GLU A 32 -34.60 25.39 -9.89
CA GLU A 32 -35.58 25.66 -8.84
C GLU A 32 -36.66 24.58 -8.83
N HIS A 33 -36.98 24.08 -7.64
CA HIS A 33 -38.04 23.12 -7.43
C HIS A 33 -38.89 23.52 -6.23
N GLU A 34 -40.20 23.68 -6.45
CA GLU A 34 -41.17 24.00 -5.40
C GLU A 34 -42.29 22.95 -5.35
N ASP A 35 -42.33 22.18 -4.25
CA ASP A 35 -43.38 21.20 -3.98
C ASP A 35 -43.92 21.30 -2.54
N SER A 36 -43.52 20.41 -1.64
CA SER A 36 -43.61 20.52 -0.18
C SER A 36 -42.45 21.31 0.42
N SER A 37 -41.39 21.53 -0.35
CA SER A 37 -40.25 22.36 -0.01
C SER A 37 -39.91 23.29 -1.17
N TYR A 38 -39.24 24.40 -0.86
CA TYR A 38 -38.58 25.21 -1.86
C TYR A 38 -37.10 24.86 -1.86
N THR A 39 -36.62 24.40 -3.00
CA THR A 39 -35.26 23.87 -3.16
C THR A 39 -34.57 24.58 -4.31
N LEU A 40 -33.37 25.07 -4.05
CA LEU A 40 -32.44 25.49 -5.08
C LEU A 40 -31.33 24.46 -5.20
N THR A 41 -31.03 24.09 -6.44
CA THR A 41 -29.93 23.17 -6.76
C THR A 41 -29.04 23.76 -7.83
N LYS A 42 -27.76 23.41 -7.79
CA LYS A 42 -26.79 23.79 -8.81
C LYS A 42 -25.78 22.67 -8.95
N SER A 43 -25.48 22.33 -10.19
CA SER A 43 -24.53 21.28 -10.52
C SER A 43 -23.27 21.89 -11.12
N VAL A 44 -22.14 21.27 -10.83
CA VAL A 44 -20.85 21.58 -11.43
C VAL A 44 -20.27 20.28 -11.99
N ALA A 45 -20.14 20.19 -13.31
CA ALA A 45 -19.42 19.09 -13.94
C ALA A 45 -17.93 19.40 -13.96
N VAL A 46 -17.12 18.37 -13.75
CA VAL A 46 -15.66 18.45 -13.74
C VAL A 46 -15.12 17.72 -14.96
N LYS A 47 -14.39 18.45 -15.81
CA LYS A 47 -13.81 18.04 -17.08
C LYS A 47 -12.39 17.51 -16.91
N ILE A 48 -12.23 16.49 -16.08
CA ILE A 48 -10.95 15.78 -15.94
C ILE A 48 -11.04 14.47 -16.71
N THR A 49 -10.02 14.21 -17.53
CA THR A 49 -9.90 12.96 -18.27
C THR A 49 -8.93 11.99 -17.58
N GLU A 50 -9.12 10.69 -17.78
CA GLU A 50 -8.34 9.65 -17.08
C GLU A 50 -6.83 9.72 -17.37
N ASP A 51 -6.43 10.20 -18.55
CA ASP A 51 -5.02 10.38 -18.93
C ASP A 51 -4.31 11.48 -18.13
N GLN A 52 -5.06 12.36 -17.47
CA GLN A 52 -4.51 13.43 -16.62
C GLN A 52 -4.23 12.97 -15.19
N LEU A 53 -4.58 11.72 -14.86
CA LEU A 53 -4.50 11.14 -13.52
C LEU A 53 -3.67 9.84 -13.53
N PRO A 54 -3.12 9.43 -12.39
CA PRO A 54 -2.59 8.08 -12.21
C PRO A 54 -3.67 7.02 -12.50
N LYS A 55 -3.23 5.83 -12.94
CA LYS A 55 -4.15 4.71 -13.15
C LYS A 55 -4.92 4.40 -11.86
N ASN A 56 -6.23 4.18 -11.99
CA ASN A 56 -7.13 3.88 -10.87
C ASN A 56 -7.14 4.94 -9.76
N PHE A 57 -6.79 6.20 -10.06
CA PHE A 57 -6.74 7.28 -9.07
C PHE A 57 -8.09 7.53 -8.37
N PHE A 58 -9.20 7.34 -9.08
CA PHE A 58 -10.53 7.41 -8.52
C PHE A 58 -11.20 6.04 -8.52
N THR A 59 -11.78 5.69 -7.37
CA THR A 59 -12.76 4.62 -7.27
C THR A 59 -14.17 5.23 -7.38
N THR A 60 -15.11 4.48 -7.96
CA THR A 60 -16.49 4.94 -8.04
C THR A 60 -17.04 5.15 -6.63
N HIS A 61 -17.33 6.39 -6.28
CA HIS A 61 -17.73 6.76 -4.93
C HIS A 61 -18.64 7.98 -4.94
N ARG A 62 -19.57 8.02 -3.98
CA ARG A 62 -20.45 9.16 -3.75
C ARG A 62 -20.19 9.75 -2.37
N TYR A 63 -19.56 10.91 -2.35
CA TYR A 63 -19.44 11.75 -1.17
C TYR A 63 -20.75 12.53 -1.00
N SER A 64 -21.36 12.49 0.18
CA SER A 64 -22.64 13.12 0.44
C SER A 64 -22.67 13.74 1.83
N HIS A 65 -23.64 14.64 2.06
CA HIS A 65 -23.88 15.29 3.36
C HIS A 65 -22.77 16.24 3.81
N ASN A 66 -22.03 16.84 2.86
CA ASN A 66 -21.10 17.91 3.20
C ASN A 66 -21.82 19.26 3.19
N LYS A 67 -21.31 20.23 3.96
CA LYS A 67 -21.85 21.59 4.05
C LYS A 67 -20.81 22.57 3.53
N VAL A 68 -21.24 23.54 2.72
CA VAL A 68 -20.37 24.65 2.30
C VAL A 68 -20.17 25.57 3.51
N GLU A 69 -18.91 25.81 3.86
CA GLU A 69 -18.54 26.58 5.04
C GLU A 69 -19.23 27.97 5.05
N GLY A 70 -19.77 28.36 6.21
CA GLY A 70 -20.44 29.66 6.36
C GLY A 70 -21.83 29.78 5.72
N THR A 71 -22.40 28.71 5.17
CA THR A 71 -23.73 28.72 4.54
C THR A 71 -24.55 27.49 4.94
N GLU A 72 -25.87 27.51 4.75
CA GLU A 72 -26.73 26.32 4.93
C GLU A 72 -26.76 25.38 3.70
N VAL A 73 -25.95 25.67 2.66
CA VAL A 73 -25.93 24.88 1.44
C VAL A 73 -25.15 23.59 1.65
N SER A 74 -25.76 22.47 1.27
CA SER A 74 -25.11 21.16 1.26
C SER A 74 -24.55 20.82 -0.11
N TYR A 75 -23.54 19.96 -0.16
CA TYR A 75 -23.03 19.42 -1.42
C TYR A 75 -22.73 17.93 -1.34
N GLY A 76 -22.77 17.28 -2.50
CA GLY A 76 -22.30 15.93 -2.72
C GLY A 76 -21.43 15.86 -3.98
N VAL A 77 -20.40 15.02 -3.93
CA VAL A 77 -19.51 14.75 -5.08
C VAL A 77 -19.78 13.32 -5.53
N ASN A 78 -20.16 13.16 -6.78
CA ASN A 78 -20.36 11.87 -7.41
C ASN A 78 -19.22 11.62 -8.39
N ILE A 79 -18.50 10.51 -8.20
CA ILE A 79 -17.42 10.08 -9.07
C ILE A 79 -17.78 8.71 -9.64
N ASP A 80 -17.95 8.61 -10.95
CA ASP A 80 -18.13 7.35 -11.67
C ASP A 80 -16.91 7.10 -12.54
N SER A 81 -16.34 5.91 -12.44
CA SER A 81 -15.17 5.48 -13.21
C SER A 81 -15.41 4.16 -13.97
N ARG A 82 -16.66 3.66 -14.02
CA ARG A 82 -16.97 2.34 -14.61
C ARG A 82 -16.99 2.33 -16.13
N ARG A 83 -17.31 3.47 -16.75
CA ARG A 83 -17.50 3.63 -18.21
C ARG A 83 -16.73 4.83 -18.78
N GLY A 84 -15.68 5.23 -18.07
CA GLY A 84 -15.01 6.52 -18.20
C GLY A 84 -15.26 7.39 -16.96
N LEU A 85 -14.31 8.28 -16.68
CA LEU A 85 -14.38 9.19 -15.55
C LEU A 85 -15.44 10.28 -15.76
N SER A 86 -16.44 10.30 -14.88
CA SER A 86 -17.42 11.37 -14.73
C SER A 86 -17.39 11.86 -13.29
N ILE A 87 -17.28 13.17 -13.11
CA ILE A 87 -17.26 13.80 -11.79
C ILE A 87 -18.28 14.94 -11.79
N ASP A 88 -19.25 14.83 -10.90
CA ASP A 88 -20.34 15.80 -10.74
C ASP A 88 -20.45 16.24 -9.28
N ILE A 89 -20.47 17.55 -9.07
CA ILE A 89 -20.65 18.15 -7.74
C ILE A 89 -22.01 18.82 -7.71
N ASN A 90 -22.88 18.35 -6.83
CA ASN A 90 -24.25 18.82 -6.71
C ASN A 90 -24.44 19.57 -5.40
N PHE A 91 -24.84 20.83 -5.51
CA PHE A 91 -25.17 21.71 -4.40
C PHE A 91 -26.68 21.79 -4.24
N ALA A 92 -27.16 21.77 -3.01
CA ALA A 92 -28.58 21.87 -2.71
C ALA A 92 -28.82 22.56 -1.37
N TYR A 93 -29.85 23.41 -1.35
CA TYR A 93 -30.47 23.88 -0.11
C TYR A 93 -31.98 23.85 -0.25
N SER A 94 -32.65 23.33 0.79
CA SER A 94 -34.09 23.11 0.78
C SER A 94 -34.68 23.50 2.13
N LEU A 95 -35.80 24.23 2.10
CA LEU A 95 -36.62 24.49 3.28
C LEU A 95 -38.07 24.12 3.01
N HIS A 96 -38.68 23.44 3.98
CA HIS A 96 -40.06 22.99 3.89
C HIS A 96 -41.06 24.16 3.91
N ILE A 97 -41.95 24.21 2.91
CA ILE A 97 -43.06 25.15 2.83
C ILE A 97 -44.33 24.49 3.36
N SER A 98 -44.76 24.89 4.55
CA SER A 98 -46.05 24.45 5.08
C SER A 98 -47.20 25.09 4.30
N ARG A 99 -48.10 24.26 3.76
CA ARG A 99 -49.35 24.69 3.10
C ARG A 99 -50.27 25.54 3.99
N ARG A 100 -50.05 25.54 5.31
CA ARG A 100 -50.82 26.36 6.28
C ARG A 100 -50.23 27.76 6.50
N ARG A 101 -49.03 28.06 5.97
CA ARG A 101 -48.44 29.41 6.05
C ARG A 101 -49.14 30.35 5.08
N ASN A 102 -49.30 31.60 5.51
CA ASN A 102 -49.73 32.70 4.64
C ASN A 102 -48.65 33.01 3.58
N GLU A 103 -49.04 33.74 2.53
CA GLU A 103 -48.14 34.08 1.41
C GLU A 103 -46.84 34.76 1.87
N LYS A 104 -46.92 35.67 2.85
CA LYS A 104 -45.74 36.32 3.44
C LYS A 104 -44.76 35.31 4.05
N GLY A 105 -45.27 34.31 4.77
CA GLY A 105 -44.45 33.27 5.40
C GLY A 105 -43.89 32.25 4.42
N GLN A 106 -44.52 32.07 3.26
CA GLN A 106 -43.96 31.26 2.16
C GLN A 106 -42.88 32.05 1.42
N GLN A 107 -43.12 33.33 1.13
CA GLN A 107 -42.14 34.20 0.49
C GLN A 107 -40.87 34.34 1.34
N LEU A 108 -41.00 34.47 2.65
CA LEU A 108 -39.85 34.49 3.57
C LEU A 108 -38.97 33.22 3.44
N ILE A 109 -39.59 32.05 3.21
CA ILE A 109 -38.84 30.81 2.99
C ILE A 109 -38.07 30.89 1.67
N ARG A 110 -38.72 31.31 0.57
CA ARG A 110 -38.07 31.47 -0.74
C ARG A 110 -36.89 32.44 -0.65
N ASP A 111 -37.11 33.60 -0.01
CA ASP A 111 -36.09 34.62 0.18
C ASP A 111 -34.92 34.09 1.03
N THR A 112 -35.20 33.29 2.07
CA THR A 112 -34.16 32.68 2.91
C THR A 112 -33.32 31.68 2.12
N VAL A 113 -33.96 30.78 1.37
CA VAL A 113 -33.25 29.79 0.54
C VAL A 113 -32.39 30.51 -0.50
N THR A 114 -32.97 31.46 -1.23
CA THR A 114 -32.26 32.25 -2.23
C THR A 114 -31.09 33.03 -1.62
N THR A 115 -31.28 33.64 -0.44
CA THR A 115 -30.22 34.40 0.24
C THR A 115 -29.06 33.49 0.63
N GLU A 116 -29.31 32.35 1.28
CA GLU A 116 -28.25 31.40 1.64
C GLU A 116 -27.55 30.83 0.40
N PHE A 117 -28.32 30.49 -0.64
CA PHE A 117 -27.79 29.91 -1.86
C PHE A 117 -26.90 30.90 -2.63
N ASN A 118 -27.26 32.19 -2.64
CA ASN A 118 -26.49 33.25 -3.31
C ASN A 118 -25.20 33.64 -2.58
N LYS A 119 -24.99 33.21 -1.33
CA LYS A 119 -23.71 33.39 -0.64
C LYS A 119 -22.61 32.50 -1.21
N VAL A 120 -22.98 31.40 -1.89
CA VAL A 120 -22.02 30.39 -2.33
C VAL A 120 -21.35 30.80 -3.64
N ASN A 121 -20.02 30.87 -3.62
CA ASN A 121 -19.23 30.80 -4.84
C ASN A 121 -19.09 29.32 -5.26
N PHE A 122 -20.01 28.85 -6.11
CA PHE A 122 -20.10 27.44 -6.50
C PHE A 122 -18.86 26.91 -7.18
N LEU A 123 -18.15 27.75 -7.94
CA LEU A 123 -16.89 27.38 -8.58
C LEU A 123 -15.80 27.11 -7.53
N GLN A 124 -15.63 28.04 -6.59
CA GLN A 124 -14.64 27.88 -5.53
C GLN A 124 -15.00 26.70 -4.61
N ALA A 125 -16.26 26.57 -4.21
CA ALA A 125 -16.71 25.46 -3.37
C ALA A 125 -16.51 24.09 -4.06
N ALA A 126 -16.73 24.02 -5.38
CA ALA A 126 -16.47 22.81 -6.17
C ALA A 126 -14.97 22.49 -6.24
N LYS A 127 -14.12 23.51 -6.41
CA LYS A 127 -12.66 23.38 -6.38
C LYS A 127 -12.17 22.87 -5.03
N ASP A 128 -12.64 23.44 -3.93
CA ASP A 128 -12.24 23.04 -2.58
C ASP A 128 -12.66 21.59 -2.29
N ALA A 129 -13.90 21.24 -2.66
CA ALA A 129 -14.42 19.88 -2.52
C ALA A 129 -13.58 18.85 -3.30
N LEU A 130 -13.27 19.13 -4.57
CA LEU A 130 -12.47 18.24 -5.39
C LEU A 130 -11.02 18.17 -4.90
N THR A 131 -10.43 19.30 -4.50
CA THR A 131 -9.07 19.38 -3.95
C THR A 131 -8.92 18.46 -2.74
N GLY A 132 -9.84 18.55 -1.77
CA GLY A 132 -9.78 17.70 -0.57
C GLY A 132 -9.91 16.20 -0.86
N ILE A 133 -10.67 15.82 -1.89
CA ILE A 133 -10.75 14.41 -2.32
C ILE A 133 -9.45 13.98 -3.00
N MET A 134 -8.92 14.79 -3.93
CA MET A 134 -7.69 14.47 -4.66
C MET A 134 -6.48 14.40 -3.72
N GLU A 135 -6.37 15.32 -2.76
CA GLU A 135 -5.31 15.30 -1.75
C GLU A 135 -5.34 14.03 -0.90
N ARG A 136 -6.53 13.56 -0.51
CA ARG A 136 -6.68 12.30 0.21
C ARG A 136 -6.18 11.11 -0.61
N ASN A 137 -6.59 11.02 -1.87
CA ASN A 137 -6.15 9.94 -2.75
C ASN A 137 -4.63 10.01 -3.00
N ILE A 138 -4.05 11.21 -3.10
CA ILE A 138 -2.59 11.41 -3.21
C ILE A 138 -1.87 10.94 -1.94
N GLN A 139 -2.41 11.24 -0.76
CA GLN A 139 -1.85 10.76 0.51
C GLN A 139 -1.86 9.23 0.57
N GLU A 140 -2.95 8.59 0.15
CA GLU A 140 -3.04 7.13 0.08
C GLU A 140 -1.99 6.54 -0.88
N LEU A 141 -1.84 7.08 -2.09
CA LEU A 141 -0.83 6.64 -3.05
C LEU A 141 0.60 6.81 -2.52
N ASN A 142 0.90 7.95 -1.89
CA ASN A 142 2.22 8.18 -1.30
C ASN A 142 2.49 7.22 -0.14
N HIS A 143 1.47 6.91 0.66
CA HIS A 143 1.61 5.95 1.76
C HIS A 143 1.83 4.51 1.27
N GLU A 144 1.16 4.11 0.19
CA GLU A 144 1.42 2.82 -0.46
C GLU A 144 2.87 2.71 -0.95
N GLU A 145 3.40 3.77 -1.55
CA GLU A 145 4.81 3.82 -1.95
C GLU A 145 5.75 3.71 -0.73
N GLU A 146 5.49 4.45 0.34
CA GLU A 146 6.26 4.37 1.59
C GLU A 146 6.31 2.93 2.14
N GLN A 147 5.17 2.22 2.13
CA GLN A 147 5.12 0.83 2.55
C GLN A 147 5.92 -0.10 1.63
N GLN A 148 5.91 0.13 0.32
CA GLN A 148 6.73 -0.65 -0.62
C GLN A 148 8.22 -0.44 -0.37
N VAL A 149 8.62 0.82 -0.18
CA VAL A 149 10.00 1.20 0.15
C VAL A 149 10.43 0.57 1.47
N HIS A 150 9.56 0.59 2.49
CA HIS A 150 9.83 -0.06 3.77
C HIS A 150 10.09 -1.57 3.60
N ARG A 151 9.22 -2.27 2.87
CA ARG A 151 9.38 -3.70 2.60
C ARG A 151 10.66 -4.02 1.82
N PHE A 152 11.06 -3.14 0.90
CA PHE A 152 12.33 -3.27 0.19
C PHE A 152 13.51 -3.19 1.16
N PHE A 153 13.53 -2.19 2.06
CA PHE A 153 14.61 -2.05 3.02
C PHE A 153 14.67 -3.18 4.05
N GLU A 154 13.52 -3.69 4.50
CA GLU A 154 13.46 -4.81 5.44
C GLU A 154 13.95 -6.14 4.85
N ASN A 155 13.55 -6.46 3.61
CA ASN A 155 13.71 -7.83 3.09
C ASN A 155 14.77 -7.95 1.99
N ASN A 156 15.04 -6.87 1.26
CA ASN A 156 15.78 -6.93 0.00
C ASN A 156 17.03 -6.04 -0.05
N ALA A 157 17.22 -5.13 0.91
CA ALA A 157 18.37 -4.21 0.91
C ALA A 157 19.71 -4.95 0.92
N ALA A 158 19.86 -5.98 1.75
CA ALA A 158 21.09 -6.76 1.82
C ALA A 158 21.40 -7.44 0.47
N LYS A 159 20.42 -8.13 -0.11
CA LYS A 159 20.56 -8.79 -1.42
C LYS A 159 20.87 -7.79 -2.53
N SER A 160 20.23 -6.62 -2.52
CA SER A 160 20.49 -5.57 -3.50
C SER A 160 21.90 -4.99 -3.35
N ALA A 161 22.37 -4.79 -2.13
CA ALA A 161 23.73 -4.33 -1.86
C ALA A 161 24.78 -5.36 -2.30
N GLU A 162 24.54 -6.66 -2.05
CA GLU A 162 25.40 -7.74 -2.54
C GLU A 162 25.50 -7.74 -4.07
N ASN A 163 24.38 -7.60 -4.78
CA ASN A 163 24.39 -7.51 -6.25
C ASN A 163 25.22 -6.32 -6.74
N LEU A 164 25.08 -5.16 -6.11
CA LEU A 164 25.88 -3.98 -6.45
C LEU A 164 27.38 -4.21 -6.17
N LEU A 165 27.73 -4.92 -5.10
CA LEU A 165 29.12 -5.29 -4.80
C LEU A 165 29.68 -6.29 -5.83
N ILE A 166 28.85 -7.20 -6.34
CA ILE A 166 29.21 -8.14 -7.42
C ILE A 166 29.42 -7.39 -8.74
N GLU A 167 28.47 -6.52 -9.12
CA GLU A 167 28.51 -5.73 -10.37
C GLU A 167 29.65 -4.72 -10.38
N SER A 168 29.98 -4.12 -9.23
CA SER A 168 31.06 -3.13 -9.11
C SER A 168 32.47 -3.73 -9.08
N ASP A 169 32.60 -5.05 -9.18
CA ASP A 169 33.89 -5.75 -9.07
C ASP A 169 34.68 -5.35 -7.80
N CYS A 170 33.97 -5.26 -6.67
CA CYS A 170 34.60 -4.90 -5.41
C CYS A 170 35.58 -5.99 -4.96
N GLN A 171 36.88 -5.66 -4.98
CA GLN A 171 37.97 -6.60 -4.65
C GLN A 171 37.89 -7.11 -3.21
N GLU A 172 37.53 -6.24 -2.27
CA GLU A 172 37.36 -6.63 -0.87
C GLU A 172 36.21 -7.63 -0.71
N TRP A 173 35.08 -7.39 -1.38
CA TRP A 173 33.94 -8.32 -1.37
C TRP A 173 34.30 -9.69 -1.96
N LYS A 174 35.00 -9.71 -3.10
CA LYS A 174 35.48 -10.95 -3.71
C LYS A 174 36.40 -11.73 -2.78
N PHE A 175 37.38 -11.06 -2.17
CA PHE A 175 38.28 -11.68 -1.20
C PHE A 175 37.52 -12.27 -0.01
N LEU A 176 36.55 -11.53 0.55
CA LEU A 176 35.72 -12.01 1.65
C LEU A 176 34.91 -13.26 1.25
N LYS A 177 34.35 -13.30 0.04
CA LYS A 177 33.63 -14.46 -0.47
C LYS A 177 34.54 -15.68 -0.67
N GLU A 178 35.74 -15.49 -1.21
CA GLU A 178 36.73 -16.57 -1.32
C GLU A 178 37.15 -17.12 0.05
N GLN A 179 37.35 -16.26 1.05
CA GLN A 179 37.65 -16.67 2.43
C GLN A 179 36.49 -17.45 3.05
N GLU A 180 35.25 -17.00 2.85
CA GLU A 180 34.04 -17.70 3.30
C GLU A 180 33.94 -19.12 2.73
N GLU A 181 34.21 -19.29 1.43
CA GLU A 181 34.22 -20.59 0.76
C GLU A 181 35.33 -21.51 1.31
N GLN A 182 36.56 -20.98 1.47
CA GLN A 182 37.70 -21.74 2.01
C GLN A 182 37.46 -22.19 3.46
N LEU A 183 36.92 -21.31 4.30
CA LEU A 183 36.59 -21.63 5.69
C LEU A 183 35.49 -22.68 5.76
N THR A 184 34.45 -22.58 4.92
CA THR A 184 33.37 -23.56 4.86
C THR A 184 33.89 -24.94 4.44
N ALA A 185 34.77 -25.01 3.44
CA ALA A 185 35.41 -26.26 3.03
C ALA A 185 36.29 -26.85 4.13
N THR A 186 37.02 -26.00 4.87
CA THR A 186 37.86 -26.42 5.99
C THR A 186 37.01 -26.96 7.14
N LEU A 187 35.93 -26.28 7.50
CA LEU A 187 34.97 -26.74 8.50
C LEU A 187 34.35 -28.08 8.13
N ALA A 188 34.03 -28.31 6.85
CA ALA A 188 33.53 -29.60 6.38
C ALA A 188 34.57 -30.72 6.58
N LYS A 189 35.83 -30.49 6.18
CA LYS A 189 36.93 -31.46 6.40
C LYS A 189 37.15 -31.77 7.88
N LEU A 190 37.08 -30.75 8.75
CA LEU A 190 37.18 -30.93 10.19
C LEU A 190 36.04 -31.78 10.73
N LYS A 191 34.79 -31.55 10.31
CA LYS A 191 33.63 -32.36 10.70
C LYS A 191 33.79 -33.82 10.28
N ASP A 192 34.31 -34.08 9.10
CA ASP A 192 34.58 -35.45 8.64
C ASP A 192 35.69 -36.10 9.46
N ARG A 193 36.80 -35.39 9.75
CA ARG A 193 37.86 -35.94 10.62
C ARG A 193 37.36 -36.21 12.03
N GLN A 194 36.53 -35.33 12.60
CA GLN A 194 35.88 -35.58 13.89
C GLN A 194 35.02 -36.84 13.85
N ALA A 195 34.28 -37.09 12.77
CA ALA A 195 33.47 -38.29 12.62
C ALA A 195 34.33 -39.57 12.61
N VAL A 196 35.48 -39.53 11.93
CA VAL A 196 36.45 -40.63 11.92
C VAL A 196 37.04 -40.85 13.32
N LEU A 197 37.47 -39.79 14.01
CA LEU A 197 38.04 -39.89 15.37
C LEU A 197 37.03 -40.47 16.37
N ARG A 198 35.74 -40.07 16.29
CA ARG A 198 34.68 -40.67 17.12
C ARG A 198 34.57 -42.18 16.89
N LYS A 199 34.67 -42.62 15.64
CA LYS A 199 34.67 -44.05 15.30
C LYS A 199 35.90 -44.76 15.84
N GLU A 200 37.09 -44.20 15.66
CA GLU A 200 38.33 -44.78 16.17
C GLU A 200 38.29 -44.95 17.70
N ALA A 201 37.80 -43.92 18.43
CA ALA A 201 37.64 -43.97 19.87
C ALA A 201 36.67 -45.08 20.32
N LEU A 202 35.49 -45.18 19.69
CA LEU A 202 34.52 -46.22 20.01
C LEU A 202 35.05 -47.62 19.67
N ARG A 203 35.71 -47.80 18.53
CA ARG A 203 36.35 -49.08 18.18
C ARG A 203 37.41 -49.50 19.20
N LYS A 204 38.18 -48.54 19.73
CA LYS A 204 39.17 -48.83 20.77
C LYS A 204 38.48 -49.34 22.04
N SER A 205 37.46 -48.63 22.53
CA SER A 205 36.68 -49.03 23.70
C SER A 205 36.03 -50.40 23.53
N LEU A 206 35.57 -50.74 22.32
CA LEU A 206 34.93 -52.04 22.06
C LEU A 206 35.93 -53.20 22.01
N LYS A 207 37.17 -52.96 21.60
CA LYS A 207 38.22 -54.00 21.66
C LYS A 207 38.61 -54.38 23.09
N GLU A 208 38.32 -53.50 24.05
CA GLU A 208 38.56 -53.74 25.47
C GLU A 208 37.43 -54.57 26.12
N ASP A 209 36.31 -54.78 25.41
CA ASP A 209 35.16 -55.58 25.86
C ASP A 209 35.00 -56.84 25.00
N GLU A 210 35.36 -58.00 25.55
CA GLU A 210 35.36 -59.28 24.82
C GLU A 210 33.95 -59.89 24.63
N ARG A 211 32.90 -59.25 25.15
CA ARG A 211 31.53 -59.76 25.02
C ARG A 211 31.02 -59.56 23.59
N GLU A 212 30.48 -60.63 23.01
CA GLU A 212 29.86 -60.57 21.69
C GLU A 212 28.52 -59.81 21.73
N PHE A 213 28.19 -59.11 20.63
CA PHE A 213 26.85 -58.58 20.46
C PHE A 213 25.88 -59.72 20.10
N PRO A 214 24.64 -59.68 20.63
CA PRO A 214 23.57 -60.56 20.15
C PRO A 214 23.34 -60.44 18.64
N GLU A 215 22.98 -61.53 17.96
CA GLU A 215 22.82 -61.59 16.49
C GLU A 215 21.90 -60.49 15.92
N ASN A 216 20.83 -60.15 16.65
CA ASN A 216 19.87 -59.12 16.25
C ASN A 216 20.43 -57.69 16.35
N ILE A 217 21.51 -57.48 17.11
CA ILE A 217 22.18 -56.18 17.30
C ILE A 217 23.44 -56.07 16.45
N GLN A 218 24.13 -57.18 16.19
CA GLN A 218 25.37 -57.23 15.41
C GLN A 218 25.21 -56.55 14.03
N LYS A 219 24.09 -56.80 13.35
CA LYS A 219 23.80 -56.16 12.06
C LYS A 219 23.67 -54.63 12.17
N LEU A 220 22.99 -54.13 13.19
CA LEU A 220 22.86 -52.68 13.41
C LEU A 220 24.21 -52.05 13.74
N PHE A 221 25.00 -52.73 14.56
CA PHE A 221 26.34 -52.29 14.90
C PHE A 221 27.24 -52.18 13.67
N ASP A 222 27.20 -53.19 12.78
CA ASP A 222 28.00 -53.18 11.56
C ASP A 222 27.55 -52.08 10.59
N ASP A 223 26.24 -51.94 10.39
CA ASP A 223 25.65 -50.97 9.47
C ASP A 223 25.84 -49.51 9.92
N TYR A 224 25.86 -49.24 11.22
CA TYR A 224 25.91 -47.87 11.76
C TYR A 224 27.26 -47.46 12.36
N LEU A 225 28.15 -48.41 12.68
CA LEU A 225 29.45 -48.15 13.30
C LEU A 225 30.63 -48.66 12.48
N MET A 226 30.62 -49.94 12.08
CA MET A 226 31.81 -50.57 11.50
C MET A 226 32.00 -50.29 10.02
N ASN A 227 30.92 -50.28 9.24
CA ASN A 227 30.99 -50.14 7.78
C ASN A 227 30.83 -48.69 7.29
N VAL A 228 30.58 -47.74 8.19
CA VAL A 228 30.52 -46.31 7.85
C VAL A 228 31.89 -45.64 7.89
N PRO A 229 32.19 -44.65 7.05
CA PRO A 229 33.49 -43.95 7.06
C PRO A 229 33.80 -43.25 8.40
N GLY A 230 32.77 -42.76 9.10
CA GLY A 230 32.88 -42.11 10.40
C GLY A 230 31.50 -41.89 11.00
N ILE A 231 31.46 -41.52 12.29
CA ILE A 231 30.21 -41.38 13.04
C ILE A 231 29.88 -39.90 13.21
N LYS A 232 28.81 -39.47 12.56
CA LYS A 232 28.31 -38.11 12.66
C LYS A 232 27.38 -37.99 13.86
N GLN A 233 27.54 -36.91 14.61
CA GLN A 233 26.59 -36.56 15.66
C GLN A 233 25.26 -36.22 15.01
N ARG A 234 24.24 -37.06 15.25
CA ARG A 234 22.86 -36.73 14.91
C ARG A 234 22.25 -36.05 16.13
N ARG A 235 21.55 -34.93 15.93
CA ARG A 235 20.69 -34.39 16.99
C ARG A 235 19.59 -35.42 17.22
N MET A 236 19.49 -35.97 18.43
CA MET A 236 18.27 -36.67 18.85
C MET A 236 17.22 -35.58 19.07
N PHE A 237 16.28 -35.50 18.13
CA PHE A 237 15.18 -34.53 18.04
C PHE A 237 15.60 -33.09 17.70
N SER A 238 15.05 -32.59 16.59
CA SER A 238 14.84 -31.16 16.34
C SER A 238 13.45 -30.82 16.86
N TYR A 239 13.38 -29.99 17.90
CA TYR A 239 12.27 -29.06 18.09
C TYR A 239 12.67 -27.73 17.48
#